data_AF-A0A534Z9E0-F1
#
_entry.id   AF-A0A534Z9E0-F1
#
_cell.length_a   1.000
_cell.length_b   1.000
_cell.length_c   1.000
_cell.angle_alpha   90.00
_cell.angle_beta   90.00
_cell.angle_gamma   90.00
#
_symmetry.space_group_name_H-M   'P 1'
#
loop_
_entity.id
_entity.type
_entity.pdbx_description
1 polymer ?
#
loop_
_entity_poly.entity_id
_entity_poly.type
_entity_poly.pdbx_seq_one_letter_code
_entity_poly.pdbx_strand_id
1 'polypeptide(L)'
;MSATGLEVFDTTLQKTNSWLKELMGILGSQDRHMAYLALRATLHALRDRLTVEEVAHLGAQLPMLIRGFYYEGWDPTGKPLRVRRKEEFLAGSRSSS
;
A
#
# COMPACT_ATOMS: atom_id res chain seq x y z
N MET A 1 -3.69 28.03 2.09
CA MET A 1 -3.43 27.74 3.51
C MET A 1 -3.12 26.27 3.65
N SER A 2 -2.14 25.90 4.48
CA SER A 2 -1.84 24.50 4.77
C SER A 2 -2.97 23.88 5.60
N ALA A 3 -3.49 22.73 5.20
CA ALA A 3 -4.59 22.07 5.91
C ALA A 3 -4.15 21.51 7.27
N THR A 4 -2.87 21.13 7.39
CA THR A 4 -2.27 20.53 8.59
C THR A 4 -1.32 21.46 9.34
N GLY A 5 -1.07 22.67 8.84
CA GLY A 5 -0.02 23.56 9.37
C GLY A 5 1.39 23.21 8.91
N LEU A 6 1.57 22.13 8.13
CA LEU A 6 2.87 21.71 7.59
C LEU A 6 2.74 21.23 6.14
N GLU A 7 3.38 21.95 5.22
CA GLU A 7 3.26 21.72 3.76
C GLU A 7 3.62 20.28 3.33
N VAL A 8 4.60 19.66 4.00
CA VAL A 8 5.01 18.28 3.69
C VAL A 8 3.89 17.27 3.99
N PHE A 9 3.10 17.50 5.04
CA PHE A 9 1.96 16.65 5.39
C PHE A 9 0.80 16.85 4.43
N ASP A 10 0.54 18.10 4.05
CA ASP A 10 -0.47 18.40 3.04
C ASP A 10 -0.13 17.76 1.69
N THR A 11 1.14 17.80 1.30
CA THR A 11 1.63 17.20 0.04
C THR A 11 1.41 15.69 0.03
N THR A 12 1.72 14.99 1.12
CA THR A 12 1.48 13.54 1.16
C THR A 12 0.00 13.20 1.24
N LEU A 13 -0.82 14.01 1.92
CA LEU A 13 -2.27 13.82 1.94
C LEU A 13 -2.88 14.00 0.55
N GLN A 14 -2.45 15.02 -0.19
CA GLN A 14 -2.92 15.28 -1.55
C GLN A 14 -2.54 14.12 -2.49
N LYS A 15 -1.28 13.66 -2.46
CA LYS A 15 -0.82 12.52 -3.26
C LYS A 15 -1.60 11.25 -2.94
N THR A 16 -1.80 10.96 -1.65
CA THR A 16 -2.55 9.77 -1.21
C THR A 16 -4.01 9.83 -1.68
N ASN A 17 -4.66 10.99 -1.57
CA ASN A 17 -6.02 11.18 -2.05
C ASN A 17 -6.13 11.02 -3.59
N SER A 18 -5.14 11.45 -4.35
CA SER A 18 -5.09 11.21 -5.81
C SER A 18 -5.08 9.71 -6.12
N TRP A 19 -4.20 8.95 -5.46
CA TRP A 19 -4.09 7.51 -5.64
C TRP A 19 -5.39 6.78 -5.29
N LEU A 20 -6.01 7.13 -4.16
CA LEU A 20 -7.29 6.54 -3.76
C LEU A 20 -8.40 6.86 -4.77
N LYS A 21 -8.43 8.08 -5.31
CA LYS A 21 -9.40 8.48 -6.33
C LYS A 21 -9.23 7.70 -7.64
N GLU A 22 -7.99 7.48 -8.06
CA GLU A 22 -7.68 6.66 -9.24
C GLU A 22 -8.10 5.20 -9.02
N LEU A 23 -7.80 4.64 -7.85
CA LEU A 23 -8.22 3.28 -7.48
C LEU A 23 -9.74 3.13 -7.41
N MET A 24 -10.46 4.11 -6.86
CA MET A 24 -11.92 4.16 -6.88
C MET A 24 -12.46 4.05 -8.31
N GLY A 25 -11.84 4.75 -9.26
CA GLY A 25 -12.17 4.67 -10.68
C GLY A 25 -11.92 3.27 -11.28
N ILE A 26 -10.79 2.65 -10.96
CA ILE A 26 -10.44 1.29 -11.44
C ILE A 26 -11.38 0.23 -10.85
N LEU A 27 -11.74 0.37 -9.57
CA LEU A 27 -12.61 -0.57 -8.86
C LEU A 27 -14.10 -0.36 -9.17
N GLY A 28 -14.46 0.73 -9.86
CA GLY A 28 -15.85 1.10 -10.11
C GLY A 28 -16.64 1.42 -8.82
N SER A 29 -15.94 1.83 -7.76
CA SER A 29 -16.52 2.08 -6.44
C SER A 29 -16.32 3.52 -6.00
N GLN A 30 -17.35 4.12 -5.39
CA GLN A 30 -17.25 5.43 -4.74
C GLN A 30 -16.81 5.33 -3.27
N ASP A 31 -16.58 4.12 -2.77
CA ASP A 31 -16.14 3.88 -1.40
C ASP A 31 -14.62 4.06 -1.27
N ARG A 32 -14.22 5.18 -0.67
CA ARG A 32 -12.82 5.51 -0.40
C ARG A 32 -12.17 4.56 0.61
N HIS A 33 -12.94 4.05 1.57
CA HIS A 33 -12.44 3.09 2.54
C HIS A 33 -12.11 1.75 1.86
N MET A 34 -12.95 1.31 0.94
CA MET A 34 -12.67 0.11 0.12
C MET A 34 -11.42 0.30 -0.74
N ALA A 35 -11.25 1.45 -1.38
CA ALA A 35 -10.03 1.75 -2.14
C ALA A 35 -8.76 1.74 -1.26
N TYR A 36 -8.86 2.26 -0.04
CA TYR A 36 -7.79 2.20 0.95
C TYR A 36 -7.44 0.76 1.35
N LEU A 37 -8.44 -0.05 1.69
CA LEU A 37 -8.23 -1.46 2.04
C LEU A 37 -7.61 -2.25 0.89
N ALA A 38 -8.09 -2.03 -0.35
CA ALA A 38 -7.54 -2.67 -1.54
C ALA A 38 -6.07 -2.30 -1.77
N LEU A 39 -5.72 -1.01 -1.61
CA LEU A 39 -4.33 -0.55 -1.72
C LEU A 39 -3.44 -1.17 -0.64
N ARG A 40 -3.88 -1.12 0.63
CA ARG A 40 -3.15 -1.68 1.77
C ARG A 40 -2.91 -3.17 1.60
N ALA A 41 -3.96 -3.95 1.33
CA ALA A 41 -3.87 -5.39 1.15
C ALA A 41 -2.96 -5.78 -0.03
N THR A 42 -3.04 -5.04 -1.14
CA THR A 42 -2.19 -5.29 -2.32
C THR A 42 -0.73 -4.99 -2.02
N LEU A 43 -0.45 -3.88 -1.35
CA LEU A 43 0.90 -3.47 -1.00
C LEU A 43 1.54 -4.41 0.03
N HIS A 44 0.81 -4.86 1.04
CA HIS A 44 1.27 -5.88 2.00
C HIS A 44 1.54 -7.22 1.31
N ALA A 45 0.61 -7.68 0.49
CA ALA A 45 0.80 -8.92 -0.26
C ALA A 45 2.01 -8.84 -1.20
N LEU A 46 2.27 -7.69 -1.84
CA LEU A 46 3.48 -7.50 -2.64
C LEU A 46 4.74 -7.50 -1.77
N ARG A 47 4.74 -6.73 -0.68
CA ARG A 47 5.86 -6.61 0.28
C ARG A 47 6.35 -7.97 0.78
N ASP A 48 5.43 -8.84 1.20
CA ASP A 48 5.77 -10.12 1.84
C ASP A 48 6.45 -11.13 0.89
N ARG A 49 6.55 -10.79 -0.40
CA ARG A 49 7.21 -11.59 -1.44
C ARG A 49 8.56 -11.02 -1.90
N LEU A 50 8.87 -9.80 -1.49
CA LEU A 50 10.10 -9.10 -1.84
C LEU A 50 11.19 -9.38 -0.80
N THR A 51 12.45 -9.28 -1.24
CA THR A 51 13.59 -9.22 -0.33
C THR A 51 13.57 -7.90 0.46
N VAL A 52 14.29 -7.83 1.58
CA VAL A 52 14.41 -6.61 2.40
C VAL A 52 14.88 -5.41 1.56
N GLU A 53 15.82 -5.62 0.64
CA GLU A 53 16.32 -4.59 -0.26
C GLU A 53 15.24 -4.09 -1.24
N GLU A 54 14.51 -5.01 -1.87
CA GLU A 54 13.41 -4.66 -2.78
C GLU A 54 12.25 -3.98 -2.05
N VAL A 55 11.94 -4.39 -0.82
CA VAL A 55 10.97 -3.72 0.05
C VAL A 55 11.39 -2.27 0.30
N ALA A 56 12.66 -2.05 0.67
CA ALA A 56 13.21 -0.71 0.90
C ALA A 56 13.12 0.16 -0.37
N HIS A 57 13.50 -0.40 -1.52
CA HIS A 57 13.46 0.29 -2.80
C HIS A 57 12.04 0.66 -3.22
N LEU A 58 11.07 -0.26 -3.07
CA LEU A 58 9.66 0.04 -3.34
C LEU A 58 9.13 1.12 -2.39
N GLY A 59 9.39 0.99 -1.09
CA GLY A 59 8.96 1.95 -0.08
C GLY A 59 9.46 3.37 -0.34
N ALA A 60 10.66 3.52 -0.91
CA ALA A 60 11.24 4.82 -1.27
C ALA A 60 10.41 5.58 -2.32
N GLN A 61 9.69 4.87 -3.21
CA GLN A 61 8.86 5.46 -4.26
C GLN A 61 7.46 5.87 -3.77
N LEU A 62 7.05 5.42 -2.58
CA LEU A 62 5.70 5.68 -2.04
C LEU A 62 5.62 7.06 -1.38
N PRO A 63 4.47 7.78 -1.50
CA PRO A 63 4.16 8.93 -0.66
C PRO A 63 4.28 8.58 0.83
N MET A 64 4.69 9.55 1.65
CA MET A 64 4.99 9.33 3.09
C MET A 64 3.86 8.60 3.83
N LEU A 65 2.61 9.00 3.64
CA LEU A 65 1.46 8.36 4.29
C LEU A 65 1.24 6.91 3.80
N ILE A 66 1.39 6.67 2.50
CA ILE A 66 1.30 5.33 1.91
C ILE A 66 2.43 4.43 2.43
N ARG A 67 3.64 5.00 2.53
CA ARG A 67 4.80 4.33 3.10
C ARG A 67 4.55 3.91 4.56
N GLY A 68 3.83 4.72 5.34
CA GLY A 68 3.46 4.40 6.72
C GLY A 68 2.70 3.08 6.82
N PHE A 69 1.56 2.95 6.13
CA PHE A 69 0.82 1.70 6.18
C PHE A 69 1.49 0.58 5.37
N TYR A 70 2.33 0.88 4.38
CA TYR A 70 3.14 -0.15 3.68
C TYR A 70 4.05 -0.93 4.62
N TYR A 71 4.70 -0.26 5.58
CA TYR A 71 5.57 -0.91 6.57
C TYR A 71 4.85 -1.40 7.82
N GLU A 72 3.58 -1.04 8.01
CA GLU A 72 2.78 -1.47 9.15
C GLU A 72 2.74 -3.00 9.26
N GLY A 73 3.07 -3.52 10.44
CA GLY A 73 3.05 -4.95 10.74
C GLY A 73 4.06 -5.80 9.96
N TRP A 74 5.07 -5.20 9.32
CA TRP A 74 6.10 -5.96 8.61
C TRP A 74 7.10 -6.63 9.56
N ASP A 75 7.34 -7.92 9.35
CA ASP A 75 8.42 -8.67 9.98
C ASP A 75 9.52 -9.01 8.94
N PRO A 76 10.68 -8.34 8.97
CA PRO A 76 11.77 -8.57 8.02
C PRO A 76 12.57 -9.84 8.30
N THR A 77 12.31 -10.55 9.41
CA THR A 77 13.05 -11.77 9.78
C THR A 77 12.50 -13.03 9.09
N GLY A 78 11.28 -12.96 8.55
CA GLY A 78 10.65 -14.02 7.78
C GLY A 78 11.28 -14.23 6.41
N LYS A 79 11.30 -15.47 5.92
CA LYS A 79 11.68 -15.77 4.53
C LYS A 79 10.61 -15.21 3.58
N PRO A 80 10.98 -14.55 2.45
CA PRO A 80 10.01 -14.08 1.47
C PRO A 80 9.08 -15.20 1.01
N LEU A 81 7.77 -14.93 0.97
CA LEU A 81 6.77 -15.89 0.52
C LEU A 81 6.93 -16.13 -0.98
N ARG A 82 7.48 -17.28 -1.36
CA ARG A 82 7.59 -17.68 -2.77
C ARG A 82 6.23 -18.14 -3.29
N VAL A 83 5.50 -17.22 -3.89
CA VAL A 83 4.25 -17.49 -4.61
C VAL A 83 4.53 -17.56 -6.10
N ARG A 84 4.16 -18.67 -6.76
CA ARG A 84 4.44 -18.90 -8.19
C ARG A 84 3.21 -18.79 -9.08
N ARG A 85 2.00 -18.73 -8.49
CA ARG A 85 0.73 -18.68 -9.22
C ARG A 85 -0.11 -17.46 -8.85
N LYS A 86 -0.85 -16.93 -9.82
CA LYS A 86 -1.74 -15.77 -9.64
C LYS A 86 -2.86 -16.05 -8.63
N GLU A 87 -3.39 -17.28 -8.58
CA GLU A 87 -4.43 -17.62 -7.59
C GLU A 87 -3.88 -17.56 -6.16
N GLU A 88 -2.67 -18.05 -5.94
CA GLU A 88 -1.96 -17.98 -4.66
C GLU A 88 -1.65 -16.51 -4.27
N PHE A 89 -1.45 -15.63 -5.27
CA PHE A 89 -1.29 -14.20 -5.03
C PHE A 89 -2.56 -13.59 -4.42
N LEU A 90 -3.69 -13.87 -5.06
CA LEU A 90 -5.00 -13.33 -4.70
C LEU A 90 -5.54 -13.93 -3.40
N ALA A 91 -5.19 -15.18 -3.09
CA ALA A 91 -5.53 -15.81 -1.81
C ALA A 91 -4.91 -15.06 -0.62
N GLY A 92 -3.61 -14.72 -0.70
CA GLY A 92 -2.92 -13.99 0.37
C GLY A 92 -3.45 -12.56 0.59
N SER A 93 -3.94 -11.88 -0.46
CA SER A 93 -4.58 -10.57 -0.31
C SER A 93 -5.95 -10.61 0.39
N ARG A 94 -6.60 -11.78 0.45
CA ARG A 94 -7.92 -11.95 1.10
C ARG A 94 -7.83 -12.34 2.58
N SER A 95 -6.69 -12.88 3.02
CA SER A 95 -6.48 -13.34 4.41
C SER A 95 -5.95 -12.26 5.35
N SER A 96 -5.64 -11.07 4.84
CA SER A 96 -5.06 -9.95 5.62
C SER A 96 -6.08 -8.85 5.95
N SER A 97 -7.38 -9.15 5.81
CA SER A 97 -8.52 -8.28 6.13
C SER A 97 -9.05 -8.50 7.54
#